data_AF-A0A9D4MXV8-F1
#
_entry.id   AF-A0A9D4MXV8-F1
#
_cell.length_a   1.000
_cell.length_b   1.000
_cell.length_c   1.000
_cell.angle_alpha   90.00
_cell.angle_beta   90.00
_cell.angle_gamma   90.00
#
_symmetry.space_group_name_H-M   'P 1'
#
loop_
_entity.id
_entity.type
_entity.pdbx_description
1 polymer ?
#
loop_
_entity_poly.entity_id
_entity_poly.type
_entity_poly.pdbx_seq_one_letter_code
_entity_poly.pdbx_strand_id
1 'polypeptide(L)'
;MKLFNRHDDDEDNGILKNRADGTRSRVSSEEECIKKIMQLFGSYDIFGVHEENRLFSIASKDVATYNIIDDLLTCESRGKTLLKEFVEKRLKEQNIEFYAPIQKVHSKTFAYLYKGTVSEQQNEKKILKAGRKLM
;
A
#
# COMPACT_ATOMS: atom_id res chain seq x y z
N MET A 1 32.32 -54.94 53.73
CA MET A 1 32.98 -54.64 52.44
C MET A 1 31.89 -54.27 51.44
N LYS A 2 31.79 -52.97 51.08
CA LYS A 2 32.02 -52.40 49.73
C LYS A 2 31.22 -53.13 48.62
N LEU A 3 30.06 -52.61 48.24
CA LEU A 3 29.77 -51.51 47.28
C LEU A 3 29.58 -52.05 45.85
N PHE A 4 28.31 -52.19 45.46
CA PHE A 4 27.91 -52.18 44.06
C PHE A 4 27.99 -50.74 43.56
N ASN A 5 29.04 -50.41 42.81
CA ASN A 5 29.02 -49.23 41.93
C ASN A 5 28.50 -49.69 40.56
N ARG A 6 27.23 -49.40 40.27
CA ARG A 6 26.79 -49.19 38.89
C ARG A 6 26.83 -47.69 38.66
N HIS A 7 27.68 -47.32 37.71
CA HIS A 7 27.79 -46.02 37.09
C HIS A 7 26.59 -45.77 36.18
N ASP A 8 26.25 -44.47 36.11
CA ASP A 8 25.65 -43.75 34.99
C ASP A 8 24.16 -43.96 34.69
N ASP A 9 23.38 -42.89 34.92
CA ASP A 9 22.47 -42.27 33.92
C ASP A 9 21.72 -41.05 34.51
N ASP A 10 22.44 -40.02 34.97
CA ASP A 10 21.83 -38.74 35.43
C ASP A 10 22.36 -37.51 34.66
N GLU A 11 22.93 -37.70 33.46
CA GLU A 11 23.60 -36.62 32.71
C GLU A 11 22.79 -35.95 31.58
N ASP A 12 21.47 -36.13 31.48
CA ASP A 12 20.69 -35.54 30.36
C ASP A 12 19.65 -34.47 30.76
N ASN A 13 19.60 -34.06 32.03
CA ASN A 13 18.65 -33.02 32.48
C ASN A 13 19.15 -31.57 32.34
N GLY A 14 20.45 -31.36 32.07
CA GLY A 14 21.04 -30.02 31.93
C GLY A 14 20.90 -29.40 30.54
N ILE A 15 20.88 -30.21 29.48
CA ILE A 15 20.92 -29.74 28.09
C ILE A 15 19.53 -29.23 27.64
N LEU A 16 18.45 -29.86 28.12
CA LEU A 16 17.07 -29.50 27.77
C LEU A 16 16.62 -28.18 28.42
N LYS A 17 17.06 -27.87 29.65
CA LYS A 17 16.76 -26.61 30.35
C LYS A 17 17.37 -25.40 29.63
N ASN A 18 18.65 -25.49 29.25
CA ASN A 18 19.35 -24.39 28.58
C ASN A 18 18.76 -24.05 27.19
N ARG A 19 18.21 -25.04 26.48
CA ARG A 19 17.50 -24.82 25.20
C ARG A 19 16.17 -24.09 25.39
N ALA A 20 15.39 -24.43 26.42
CA ALA A 20 14.12 -23.78 26.70
C ALA A 20 14.29 -22.34 27.20
N ASP A 21 15.34 -22.08 27.99
CA ASP A 21 15.65 -20.73 28.48
C ASP A 21 16.25 -19.85 27.37
N GLY A 22 17.07 -20.42 26.47
CA GLY A 22 17.59 -19.74 25.30
C GLY A 22 16.50 -19.32 24.30
N THR A 23 15.48 -20.16 24.06
CA THR A 23 14.35 -19.80 23.19
C THR A 23 13.44 -18.75 23.82
N ARG A 24 13.15 -18.84 25.12
CA ARG A 24 12.37 -17.80 25.84
C ARG A 24 13.08 -16.46 25.90
N SER A 25 14.39 -16.44 26.16
CA SER A 25 15.21 -15.23 26.17
C SER A 25 15.24 -14.55 24.79
N ARG A 26 15.36 -15.36 23.71
CA ARG A 26 15.27 -14.86 22.33
C ARG A 26 13.90 -14.28 22.01
N VAL A 27 12.82 -14.98 22.36
CA VAL A 27 11.44 -14.49 22.13
C VAL A 27 11.21 -13.18 22.89
N SER A 28 11.66 -13.07 24.14
CA SER A 28 11.57 -11.82 24.93
C SER A 28 12.33 -10.67 24.27
N SER A 29 13.53 -10.93 23.75
CA SER A 29 14.32 -9.92 23.04
C SER A 29 13.70 -9.50 21.70
N GLU A 30 13.12 -10.45 20.97
CA GLU A 30 12.43 -10.19 19.70
C GLU A 30 11.16 -9.37 19.94
N GLU A 31 10.39 -9.67 20.99
CA GLU A 31 9.23 -8.88 21.41
C GLU A 31 9.59 -7.43 21.76
N GLU A 32 10.70 -7.21 22.47
CA GLU A 32 11.19 -5.85 22.76
C GLU A 32 11.60 -5.10 21.49
N CYS A 33 12.25 -5.77 20.53
CA CYS A 33 12.57 -5.18 19.23
C CYS A 33 11.31 -4.80 18.44
N ILE A 34 10.30 -5.67 18.41
CA ILE A 34 9.03 -5.39 17.74
C ILE A 34 8.33 -4.21 18.41
N LYS A 35 8.31 -4.14 19.75
CA LYS A 35 7.74 -3.00 20.49
C LYS A 35 8.44 -1.68 20.13
N LYS A 36 9.77 -1.67 20.02
CA LYS A 36 10.52 -0.48 19.58
C LYS A 36 10.17 -0.07 18.16
N ILE A 37 10.05 -1.02 17.22
CA ILE A 37 9.64 -0.74 15.83
C ILE A 37 8.23 -0.18 15.78
N MET A 38 7.28 -0.79 16.49
CA MET A 38 5.89 -0.32 16.56
C MET A 38 5.78 1.06 17.20
N GLN A 39 6.57 1.33 18.24
CA GLN A 39 6.64 2.65 18.87
C GLN A 39 7.19 3.70 17.88
N LEU A 40 8.19 3.35 17.08
CA LEU A 40 8.70 4.21 16.01
C LEU A 40 7.60 4.49 14.98
N PHE A 41 6.85 3.47 14.56
CA PHE A 41 5.74 3.63 13.62
C PHE A 41 4.66 4.56 14.16
N GLY A 42 4.31 4.46 15.44
CA GLY A 42 3.37 5.37 16.10
C GLY A 42 3.91 6.79 16.27
N SER A 43 5.21 6.95 16.56
CA SER A 43 5.81 8.28 16.76
C SER A 43 5.97 9.09 15.48
N TYR A 44 6.18 8.41 14.35
CA TYR A 44 6.34 9.06 13.04
C TYR A 44 5.06 9.04 12.20
N ASP A 45 3.95 8.53 12.75
CA ASP A 45 2.66 8.39 12.08
C ASP A 45 2.80 8.01 10.59
N ILE A 46 3.62 7.00 10.31
CA ILE A 46 4.02 6.63 8.93
C ILE A 46 2.85 6.13 8.06
N PHE A 47 1.72 5.82 8.69
CA PHE A 47 0.46 5.48 8.02
C PHE A 47 -0.57 6.62 8.13
N GLY A 48 -0.20 7.71 8.79
CA GLY A 48 -0.97 8.93 8.94
C GLY A 48 -1.15 9.63 7.59
N VAL A 49 -2.40 9.96 7.31
CA VAL A 49 -2.78 10.74 6.14
C VAL A 49 -2.60 12.21 6.50
N HIS A 50 -1.39 12.75 6.33
CA HIS A 50 -1.07 14.15 6.63
C HIS A 50 -1.59 15.11 5.55
N GLU A 51 -1.85 16.37 5.92
CA GLU A 51 -2.42 17.40 5.02
C GLU A 51 -1.60 17.64 3.74
N GLU A 52 -0.28 17.36 3.76
CA GLU A 52 0.56 17.25 2.57
C GLU A 52 0.44 15.86 1.90
N ASN A 53 -0.78 15.44 1.57
CA ASN A 53 -1.16 14.13 1.03
C ASN A 53 -0.46 13.76 -0.29
N ARG A 54 0.84 13.51 -0.25
CA ARG A 54 1.64 13.04 -1.38
C ARG A 54 1.49 11.54 -1.47
N LEU A 55 0.71 11.09 -2.44
CA LEU A 55 0.65 9.66 -2.75
C LEU A 55 1.95 9.22 -3.43
N PHE A 56 2.49 8.08 -3.00
CA PHE A 56 3.70 7.49 -3.55
C PHE A 56 3.43 6.09 -4.09
N SER A 57 3.93 5.81 -5.29
CA SER A 57 3.86 4.48 -5.90
C SER A 57 5.05 3.65 -5.45
N ILE A 58 4.82 2.58 -4.68
CA ILE A 58 5.89 1.67 -4.23
C ILE A 58 6.59 1.00 -5.42
N ALA A 59 5.83 0.61 -6.44
CA ALA A 59 6.35 -0.13 -7.59
C ALA A 59 7.25 0.73 -8.50
N SER A 60 6.83 1.96 -8.77
CA SER A 60 7.53 2.85 -9.70
C SER A 60 8.42 3.90 -9.03
N LYS A 61 8.29 4.03 -7.71
CA LYS A 61 8.96 5.03 -6.87
C LYS A 61 8.63 6.48 -7.25
N ASP A 62 7.48 6.70 -7.89
CA ASP A 62 7.05 8.04 -8.29
C ASP A 62 6.16 8.68 -7.24
N VAL A 63 6.22 10.01 -7.19
CA VAL A 63 5.29 10.84 -6.42
C VAL A 63 4.13 11.26 -7.34
N ALA A 64 2.90 11.11 -6.86
CA ALA A 64 1.71 11.53 -7.58
C ALA A 64 1.65 13.07 -7.71
N THR A 65 1.17 13.54 -8.85
CA THR A 65 0.79 14.95 -9.01
C THR A 65 -0.53 15.22 -8.30
N TYR A 66 -0.81 16.49 -7.98
CA TYR A 66 -2.06 16.90 -7.33
C TYR A 66 -3.31 16.33 -8.04
N ASN A 67 -3.34 16.37 -9.37
CA ASN A 67 -4.46 15.85 -10.16
C ASN A 67 -4.66 14.33 -10.01
N ILE A 68 -3.58 13.57 -9.82
CA ILE A 68 -3.66 12.12 -9.59
C ILE A 68 -4.10 11.86 -8.14
N ILE A 69 -3.61 12.65 -7.19
CA ILE A 69 -4.01 12.57 -5.78
C ILE A 69 -5.51 12.81 -5.65
N ASP A 70 -6.01 13.91 -6.21
CA ASP A 70 -7.43 14.24 -6.20
C ASP A 70 -8.28 13.15 -6.86
N ASP A 71 -7.91 12.70 -8.07
CA ASP A 71 -8.65 11.66 -8.79
C ASP A 71 -8.68 10.31 -8.04
N LEU A 72 -7.58 9.94 -7.36
CA LEU A 72 -7.52 8.68 -6.61
C LEU A 72 -8.27 8.77 -5.28
N LEU A 73 -8.10 9.86 -4.53
CA LEU A 73 -8.71 10.01 -3.21
C LEU A 73 -10.21 10.32 -3.28
N THR A 74 -10.68 10.93 -4.38
CA THR A 74 -12.10 11.29 -4.57
C THR A 74 -12.86 10.34 -5.51
N CYS A 75 -12.23 9.28 -6.03
CA CYS A 75 -12.86 8.40 -7.02
C CYS A 75 -14.19 7.80 -6.55
N GLU A 76 -14.28 7.39 -5.29
CA GLU A 76 -15.47 6.78 -4.72
C GLU A 76 -16.63 7.78 -4.64
N SER A 77 -16.39 8.96 -4.08
CA SER A 77 -17.41 9.99 -3.91
C SER A 77 -17.91 10.49 -5.28
N ARG A 78 -17.01 10.65 -6.24
CA ARG A 78 -17.36 10.99 -7.63
C ARG A 78 -18.16 9.89 -8.31
N GLY A 79 -17.77 8.62 -8.14
CA GLY A 79 -18.50 7.48 -8.69
C GLY A 79 -19.93 7.39 -8.14
N LYS A 80 -20.11 7.58 -6.83
CA LYS A 80 -21.43 7.64 -6.18
C LYS A 80 -22.29 8.77 -6.74
N THR A 81 -21.71 9.96 -6.91
CA THR A 81 -22.39 11.14 -7.45
C THR A 81 -22.86 10.88 -8.88
N LEU A 82 -21.98 10.38 -9.75
CA LEU A 82 -22.30 10.09 -11.15
C LEU A 82 -23.36 9.00 -11.29
N LEU A 83 -23.32 7.97 -10.44
CA LEU A 83 -24.35 6.93 -10.43
C LEU A 83 -25.71 7.51 -10.05
N LYS A 84 -25.76 8.36 -9.02
CA LYS A 84 -26.99 9.02 -8.58
C LYS A 84 -27.59 9.88 -9.70
N GLU A 85 -26.78 10.74 -10.30
CA GLU A 85 -27.21 11.59 -11.43
C GLU A 85 -27.72 10.76 -12.61
N PHE A 86 -27.02 9.67 -12.93
CA PHE A 86 -27.43 8.78 -14.01
C PHE A 86 -28.78 8.11 -13.76
N VAL A 87 -29.01 7.65 -12.52
CA VAL A 87 -30.29 7.05 -12.12
C VAL A 87 -31.41 8.09 -12.14
N GLU A 88 -31.15 9.31 -11.66
CA GLU A 88 -32.12 10.42 -11.71
C GLU A 88 -32.49 10.79 -13.15
N LYS A 89 -31.49 11.01 -14.02
CA LYS A 89 -31.70 11.32 -15.44
C LYS A 89 -32.46 10.22 -16.18
N ARG A 90 -32.24 8.95 -15.82
CA ARG A 90 -32.94 7.81 -16.42
C ARG A 90 -34.37 7.64 -15.91
N LEU A 91 -34.53 7.49 -14.60
CA LEU A 91 -35.80 7.04 -14.04
C LEU A 91 -36.77 8.19 -13.82
N LYS A 92 -36.26 9.37 -13.46
CA LYS A 92 -37.07 10.54 -13.12
C LYS A 92 -37.24 11.46 -14.32
N GLU A 93 -36.14 11.84 -14.96
CA GLU A 93 -36.19 12.80 -16.07
C GLU A 93 -36.47 12.14 -17.43
N GLN A 94 -36.21 10.83 -17.56
CA GLN A 94 -36.33 10.07 -18.81
C GLN A 94 -35.51 10.67 -19.98
N ASN A 95 -34.43 11.38 -19.65
CA ASN A 95 -33.51 12.03 -20.60
C ASN A 95 -32.50 11.05 -21.21
N ILE A 96 -32.45 9.81 -20.72
CA ILE A 96 -31.54 8.76 -21.19
C ILE A 96 -32.32 7.47 -21.36
N GLU A 97 -32.01 6.71 -22.42
CA GLU A 97 -32.64 5.41 -22.65
C GLU A 97 -32.47 4.47 -21.46
N PHE A 98 -33.50 3.65 -21.25
CA PHE A 98 -33.56 2.71 -20.12
C PHE A 98 -32.39 1.71 -20.14
N TYR A 99 -31.98 1.28 -21.33
CA TYR A 99 -30.88 0.34 -21.54
C TYR A 99 -29.53 1.01 -21.83
N ALA A 100 -29.44 2.34 -21.74
CA ALA A 100 -28.16 3.01 -21.96
C ALA A 100 -27.10 2.50 -20.96
N PRO A 101 -25.83 2.37 -21.36
CA PRO A 101 -24.78 1.98 -20.43
C PRO A 101 -24.46 3.14 -19.46
N ILE A 102 -24.05 2.79 -18.24
CA ILE A 102 -23.42 3.77 -17.33
C ILE A 102 -22.11 4.23 -17.97
N GLN A 103 -21.91 5.54 -18.04
CA GLN A 103 -20.70 6.10 -18.62
C GLN A 103 -19.46 5.70 -17.81
N LYS A 104 -18.42 5.23 -18.49
CA LYS A 104 -17.13 4.93 -17.86
C LYS A 104 -16.40 6.22 -17.52
N VAL A 105 -15.86 6.27 -16.31
CA VAL A 105 -15.04 7.39 -15.83
C VAL A 105 -13.57 6.99 -15.93
N HIS A 106 -12.76 7.82 -16.57
CA HIS A 106 -11.32 7.59 -16.70
C HIS A 106 -10.56 8.44 -15.69
N SER A 107 -10.54 8.00 -14.42
CA SER A 107 -9.73 8.64 -13.38
C SER A 107 -8.24 8.57 -13.72
N LYS A 108 -7.52 9.65 -13.44
CA LYS A 108 -6.07 9.70 -13.55
C LYS A 108 -5.45 8.84 -12.46
N THR A 109 -4.43 8.10 -12.85
CA THR A 109 -3.65 7.20 -12.00
C THR A 109 -2.16 7.46 -12.25
N PHE A 110 -1.27 6.79 -11.52
CA PHE A 110 0.18 6.88 -11.76
C PHE A 110 0.58 6.56 -13.21
N ALA A 111 -0.21 5.76 -13.94
CA ALA A 111 0.03 5.50 -15.36
C ALA A 111 0.00 6.77 -16.22
N TYR A 112 -0.72 7.82 -15.80
CA TYR A 112 -0.77 9.10 -16.50
C TYR A 112 0.53 9.89 -16.44
N LEU A 113 1.42 9.63 -15.47
CA LEU A 113 2.74 10.26 -15.41
C LEU A 113 3.61 9.94 -16.64
N TYR A 114 3.30 8.84 -17.32
CA TYR A 114 4.04 8.35 -18.48
C TYR A 114 3.34 8.59 -19.81
N LYS A 115 2.12 9.17 -19.80
CA LYS A 115 1.46 9.58 -21.04
C LYS A 115 2.15 10.82 -21.57
N GLY A 116 2.80 10.70 -22.73
CA GLY A 116 3.39 11.84 -23.42
C GLY A 116 2.32 12.85 -23.83
N THR A 117 2.61 14.15 -23.70
CA THR A 117 1.77 15.20 -24.27
C THR A 117 1.82 15.08 -25.79
N VAL A 118 0.68 14.77 -26.40
CA VAL A 118 0.54 14.83 -27.85
C VAL A 118 0.46 16.31 -28.22
N SER A 119 1.55 16.86 -28.77
CA SER A 119 1.50 18.18 -29.38
C SER A 119 0.91 18.01 -30.78
N GLU A 120 -0.34 18.41 -30.97
CA GLU A 120 -0.92 18.58 -32.32
C GLU A 120 -0.41 19.90 -32.91
N GLN A 121 0.79 19.85 -33.50
CA GLN A 121 1.15 20.82 -34.54
C GLN A 121 0.88 20.12 -35.88
N GLN A 122 -0.13 20.62 -36.61
CA GLN A 122 -0.46 20.31 -38.00
C GLN A 122 -0.23 18.85 -38.44
N ASN A 123 -1.27 18.02 -38.32
CA ASN A 123 -1.39 16.67 -38.92
C ASN A 123 -0.34 15.60 -38.57
N GLU A 124 0.62 15.83 -37.69
CA GLU A 124 1.52 14.79 -37.18
C GLU A 124 1.40 14.63 -35.67
N LYS A 125 0.86 13.49 -35.20
CA LYS A 125 0.92 13.11 -33.78
C LYS A 125 2.33 12.70 -33.40
N LYS A 126 3.11 13.63 -32.83
CA LYS A 126 4.41 13.31 -32.20
C LYS A 126 4.22 13.13 -30.69
N ILE A 127 4.56 11.94 -30.20
CA ILE A 127 4.57 11.63 -28.76
C ILE A 127 5.88 12.16 -28.18
N LEU A 128 5.81 13.25 -27.43
CA LEU A 128 6.96 13.77 -26.69
C LEU A 128 7.08 13.00 -25.36
N LYS A 129 8.08 12.11 -25.27
CA LYS A 129 8.48 11.48 -24.00
C LYS A 129 9.54 12.35 -23.35
N ALA A 130 9.26 12.92 -22.18
CA ALA A 130 10.25 13.66 -21.41
C ALA A 130 11.37 12.71 -20.94
N GLY A 131 12.61 12.98 -21.36
CA GLY A 131 13.78 12.25 -20.90
C GLY A 131 14.03 12.54 -19.42
N ARG A 132 14.13 11.49 -18.60
CA ARG A 132 14.52 11.63 -17.19
C ARG A 132 16.01 11.98 -17.14
N LYS A 133 16.35 13.25 -16.96
CA LYS A 133 17.68 13.65 -16.50
C LYS A 133 17.58 13.85 -15.00
N LEU A 134 17.99 12.85 -14.22
CA LEU A 134 18.31 13.05 -12.81
C LEU A 134 19.67 13.77 -12.76
N MET A 135 19.71 14.94 -12.10
CA MET A 135 20.94 15.47 -11.51
C MET A 135 21.19 14.75 -10.18
#